data_AF-A0A249W5M6-F1
#
_entry.id   AF-A0A249W5M6-F1
#
_cell.length_a   1.000
_cell.length_b   1.000
_cell.length_c   1.000
_cell.angle_alpha   90.00
_cell.angle_beta   90.00
_cell.angle_gamma   90.00
#
_symmetry.space_group_name_H-M   'P 1'
#
loop_
_entity.id
_entity.type
_entity.pdbx_description
1 polymer ?
#
loop_
_entity_poly.entity_id
_entity_poly.type
_entity_poly.pdbx_seq_one_letter_code
_entity_poly.pdbx_strand_id
1 'polypeptide(L)'
;MEHFTNRLREPLNETTRKARRNLLAASVLGIVTAKVGLVPTKVSAFGVEFSSSNIEALMTLLALSITYFLVTFIVYIVSELQGWQLLIASKELSELKEQKISTSRTVFTTQESKIEAEFQDRMSTVYSRTKPVFYSRLFVEVFIPLVIAIYSIVATSRLDVTVLFTS
;
A
#
# COMPACT_ATOMS: atom_id res chain seq x y z
N MET A 1 0.90 -22.44 11.99
CA MET A 1 0.04 -22.35 10.79
C MET A 1 -0.67 -21.00 10.66
N GLU A 2 -1.19 -20.37 11.73
CA GLU A 2 -1.93 -19.09 11.64
C GLU A 2 -1.20 -17.95 10.93
N HIS A 3 0.12 -17.83 11.14
CA HIS A 3 0.92 -16.73 10.60
C HIS A 3 1.02 -16.72 9.06
N PHE A 4 0.88 -17.88 8.41
CA PHE A 4 0.87 -18.00 6.94
C PHE A 4 -0.51 -17.71 6.37
N THR A 5 -1.57 -18.18 7.02
CA THR A 5 -2.96 -17.92 6.61
C THR A 5 -3.30 -16.43 6.66
N ASN A 6 -2.79 -15.70 7.66
CA ASN A 6 -2.96 -14.24 7.73
C ASN A 6 -2.25 -13.50 6.59
N ARG A 7 -1.05 -13.93 6.19
CA ARG A 7 -0.32 -13.32 5.05
C ARG A 7 -0.95 -13.62 3.69
N LEU A 8 -1.63 -14.75 3.55
CA LEU A 8 -2.42 -15.06 2.36
C LEU A 8 -3.73 -14.25 2.31
N ARG A 9 -4.26 -13.86 3.47
CA ARG A 9 -5.51 -13.11 3.60
C ARG A 9 -5.32 -11.60 3.44
N GLU A 10 -4.15 -11.08 3.81
CA GLU A 10 -3.81 -9.66 3.76
C GLU A 10 -2.61 -9.41 2.84
N PRO A 11 -2.82 -8.84 1.64
CA PRO A 11 -1.75 -8.64 0.65
C PRO A 11 -0.75 -7.54 1.02
N LEU A 12 -1.18 -6.60 1.87
CA LEU A 12 -0.36 -5.49 2.34
C LEU A 12 -0.27 -5.55 3.86
N ASN A 13 0.90 -5.27 4.40
CA ASN A 13 1.07 -5.19 5.86
C ASN A 13 0.29 -4.00 6.42
N GLU A 14 0.02 -4.04 7.72
CA GLU A 14 -0.73 -3.00 8.43
C GLU A 14 -0.08 -1.61 8.28
N THR A 15 1.26 -1.54 8.19
CA THR A 15 2.01 -0.31 7.91
C THR A 15 1.67 0.29 6.55
N THR A 16 1.66 -0.51 5.49
CA THR A 16 1.34 -0.03 4.14
C THR A 16 -0.14 0.31 4.00
N ARG A 17 -1.03 -0.42 4.68
CA ARG A 17 -2.46 -0.10 4.77
C ARG A 17 -2.69 1.26 5.44
N LYS A 18 -1.94 1.58 6.51
CA LYS A 18 -1.97 2.91 7.15
C LYS A 18 -1.44 4.00 6.22
N ALA A 19 -0.30 3.77 5.55
CA ALA A 19 0.23 4.72 4.57
C ALA A 19 -0.76 5.00 3.43
N ARG A 20 -1.40 3.96 2.90
CA ARG A 20 -2.48 4.07 1.91
C ARG A 20 -3.64 4.93 2.40
N ARG A 21 -4.13 4.67 3.62
CA ARG A 21 -5.25 5.42 4.21
C ARG A 21 -4.90 6.90 4.34
N ASN A 22 -3.70 7.22 4.79
CA ASN A 22 -3.25 8.61 4.93
C ASN A 22 -3.15 9.30 3.57
N LEU A 23 -2.59 8.61 2.56
CA LEU A 23 -2.54 9.10 1.18
C LEU A 23 -3.94 9.40 0.65
N LEU A 24 -4.88 8.46 0.79
CA LEU A 24 -6.26 8.63 0.35
C LEU A 24 -6.97 9.76 1.09
N ALA A 25 -6.82 9.85 2.41
CA ALA A 25 -7.44 10.91 3.20
C ALA A 25 -6.95 12.29 2.77
N ALA A 26 -5.63 12.47 2.64
CA ALA A 26 -5.04 13.73 2.17
C ALA A 26 -5.46 14.04 0.71
N SER A 27 -5.48 13.03 -0.15
CA SER A 27 -5.85 13.21 -1.57
C SER A 27 -7.33 13.60 -1.71
N VAL A 28 -8.22 12.99 -0.94
CA VAL A 28 -9.65 13.35 -0.91
C VAL A 28 -9.81 14.77 -0.40
N LEU A 29 -9.12 15.15 0.68
CA LEU A 29 -9.15 16.53 1.18
C LEU A 29 -8.67 17.51 0.10
N GLY A 30 -7.57 17.22 -0.58
CA GLY A 30 -7.07 18.02 -1.71
C GLY A 30 -8.11 18.20 -2.82
N ILE A 31 -8.73 17.10 -3.27
CA ILE A 31 -9.75 17.13 -4.32
C ILE A 31 -10.97 17.92 -3.87
N VAL A 32 -11.47 17.68 -2.66
CA VAL A 32 -12.65 18.35 -2.13
C VAL A 32 -12.40 19.84 -2.00
N THR A 33 -11.28 20.24 -1.41
CA THR A 33 -10.90 21.65 -1.31
C THR A 33 -10.74 22.27 -2.70
N ALA A 34 -10.08 21.58 -3.62
CA ALA A 34 -9.77 22.14 -4.93
C ALA A 34 -10.95 22.18 -5.93
N LYS A 35 -11.87 21.23 -5.85
CA LYS A 35 -12.96 21.06 -6.85
C LYS A 35 -14.34 21.34 -6.32
N VAL A 36 -14.59 21.11 -5.04
CA VAL A 36 -15.91 21.30 -4.41
C VAL A 36 -16.05 22.72 -3.86
N GLY A 37 -15.00 23.55 -3.95
CA GLY A 37 -15.04 24.95 -3.52
C GLY A 37 -15.02 25.11 -2.01
N LEU A 38 -14.53 24.10 -1.26
CA LEU A 38 -14.31 24.22 0.20
C LEU A 38 -13.04 25.02 0.53
N VAL A 39 -12.61 25.92 -0.36
CA VAL A 39 -11.47 26.80 -0.10
C VAL A 39 -11.91 27.85 0.92
N PRO A 40 -11.27 27.94 2.09
CA PRO A 40 -11.64 28.93 3.09
C PRO A 40 -11.30 30.33 2.59
N THR A 41 -12.32 31.14 2.32
CA THR A 41 -12.17 32.56 1.92
C THR A 41 -12.15 33.50 3.12
N LYS A 42 -12.78 33.10 4.23
CA LYS A 42 -12.80 33.85 5.49
C LYS A 42 -12.95 32.91 6.67
N VAL A 43 -12.29 33.24 7.78
CA VAL A 43 -12.56 32.58 9.07
C VAL A 43 -13.15 33.63 10.00
N SER A 44 -14.48 33.75 9.95
CA SER A 44 -15.23 34.77 10.72
C SER A 44 -15.01 34.68 12.23
N ALA A 45 -14.64 33.50 12.76
CA ALA A 45 -14.36 33.30 14.18
C ALA A 45 -13.09 34.00 14.67
N PHE A 46 -12.16 34.33 13.76
CA PHE A 46 -10.86 34.94 14.09
C PHE A 46 -10.65 36.30 13.41
N GLY A 47 -11.61 36.80 12.61
CA GLY A 47 -11.49 38.07 11.91
C GLY A 47 -10.38 38.12 10.85
N VAL A 48 -9.88 36.96 10.41
CA VAL A 48 -8.82 36.84 9.41
C VAL A 48 -9.44 36.60 8.03
N GLU A 49 -9.14 37.49 7.09
CA GLU A 49 -9.43 37.33 5.68
C GLU A 49 -8.23 36.65 4.99
N PHE A 50 -8.52 35.63 4.17
CA PHE A 50 -7.47 34.98 3.40
C PHE A 50 -7.26 35.76 2.11
N SER A 51 -6.05 36.30 1.94
CA SER A 51 -5.61 36.83 0.64
C SER A 51 -5.44 35.70 -0.37
N SER A 52 -5.45 36.03 -1.65
CA SER A 52 -5.13 35.08 -2.73
C SER A 52 -3.78 34.38 -2.52
N SER A 53 -2.77 35.13 -2.07
CA SER A 53 -1.45 34.57 -1.74
C SER A 53 -1.49 33.55 -0.59
N ASN A 54 -2.31 33.77 0.45
CA ASN A 54 -2.44 32.83 1.56
C ASN A 54 -3.11 31.52 1.11
N ILE A 55 -4.12 31.60 0.22
CA ILE A 55 -4.79 30.42 -0.33
C ILE A 55 -3.84 29.64 -1.24
N GLU A 56 -3.08 30.34 -2.09
CA GLU A 56 -2.08 29.71 -2.96
C GLU A 56 -1.00 28.97 -2.15
N ALA A 57 -0.51 29.59 -1.08
CA ALA A 57 0.43 28.96 -0.15
C ALA A 57 -0.19 27.72 0.54
N LEU A 58 -1.45 27.81 0.99
CA LEU A 58 -2.18 26.70 1.60
C LEU A 58 -2.36 25.52 0.63
N MET A 59 -2.75 25.80 -0.62
CA MET A 59 -2.91 24.79 -1.67
C MET A 59 -1.57 24.15 -2.03
N THR A 60 -0.51 24.94 -2.10
CA THR A 60 0.86 24.44 -2.33
C THR A 60 1.30 23.51 -1.20
N LEU A 61 1.08 23.88 0.05
CA LEU A 61 1.37 23.03 1.21
C LEU A 61 0.56 21.72 1.19
N LEU A 62 -0.71 21.79 0.80
CA LEU A 62 -1.55 20.60 0.67
C LEU A 62 -1.03 19.66 -0.43
N ALA A 63 -0.66 20.20 -1.59
CA ALA A 63 -0.07 19.43 -2.69
C ALA A 63 1.26 18.77 -2.29
N LEU A 64 2.12 19.49 -1.56
CA LEU A 64 3.37 18.94 -1.02
C LEU A 64 3.12 17.83 0.01
N SER A 65 2.12 17.99 0.88
CA SER A 65 1.73 16.97 1.86
C SER A 65 1.24 15.68 1.18
N ILE A 66 0.39 15.81 0.15
CA ILE A 66 -0.08 14.66 -0.65
C ILE A 66 1.11 14.00 -1.35
N THR A 67 2.04 14.79 -1.90
CA THR A 67 3.26 14.28 -2.55
C THR A 67 4.12 13.50 -1.56
N TYR A 68 4.31 14.00 -0.34
CA TYR A 68 5.03 13.29 0.72
C TYR A 68 4.38 11.95 1.06
N PHE A 69 3.05 11.92 1.23
CA PHE A 69 2.35 10.65 1.48
C PHE A 69 2.42 9.69 0.30
N LEU A 70 2.43 10.20 -0.94
CA LEU A 70 2.58 9.37 -2.13
C LEU A 70 3.95 8.70 -2.17
N VAL A 71 5.02 9.46 -1.95
CA VAL A 71 6.39 8.93 -1.87
C VAL A 71 6.50 7.90 -0.75
N THR A 72 5.97 8.22 0.43
CA THR A 72 5.96 7.32 1.59
C THR A 72 5.25 6.00 1.27
N PHE A 73 4.09 6.07 0.62
CA PHE A 73 3.32 4.90 0.21
C PHE A 73 4.08 4.04 -0.81
N ILE A 74 4.72 4.66 -1.81
CA ILE A 74 5.56 3.97 -2.80
C ILE A 74 6.72 3.25 -2.12
N VAL A 75 7.46 3.92 -1.22
CA VAL A 75 8.58 3.32 -0.48
C VAL A 75 8.13 2.08 0.30
N TYR A 76 6.99 2.16 0.98
CA TYR A 76 6.46 1.01 1.73
C TYR A 76 6.03 -0.15 0.84
N ILE A 77 5.34 0.12 -0.28
CA ILE A 77 5.00 -0.93 -1.25
C ILE A 77 6.25 -1.59 -1.81
N VAL A 78 7.24 -0.82 -2.23
CA VAL A 78 8.48 -1.37 -2.81
C VAL A 78 9.22 -2.23 -1.77
N SER A 79 9.31 -1.77 -0.52
CA SER A 79 9.89 -2.53 0.58
C SER A 79 9.16 -3.84 0.83
N GLU A 80 7.83 -3.84 0.79
CA GLU A 80 7.03 -5.06 0.92
C GLU A 80 7.23 -6.01 -0.26
N LEU A 81 7.20 -5.52 -1.50
CA LEU A 81 7.44 -6.35 -2.69
C LEU A 81 8.83 -6.99 -2.69
N GLN A 82 9.86 -6.28 -2.22
CA GLN A 82 11.21 -6.83 -2.06
C GLN A 82 11.27 -7.88 -0.94
N GLY A 83 10.56 -7.66 0.17
CA GLY A 83 10.42 -8.64 1.24
C GLY A 83 9.80 -9.95 0.75
N TRP A 84 8.87 -9.89 -0.21
CA TRP A 84 8.28 -11.09 -0.82
C TRP A 84 9.28 -11.87 -1.68
N GLN A 85 10.13 -11.19 -2.44
CA GLN A 85 11.19 -11.86 -3.24
C GLN A 85 12.19 -12.59 -2.33
N LEU A 86 12.58 -11.99 -1.22
CA LEU A 86 13.46 -12.60 -0.22
C LEU A 86 12.81 -13.82 0.47
N LEU A 87 11.51 -13.77 0.75
CA LEU A 87 10.78 -14.89 1.34
C LEU A 87 10.64 -16.08 0.38
N ILE A 88 10.41 -15.82 -0.92
CA ILE A 88 10.37 -16.87 -1.95
C ILE A 88 11.76 -17.50 -2.10
N ALA A 89 12.81 -16.68 -2.22
CA ALA A 89 14.19 -17.16 -2.38
C ALA A 89 14.69 -17.95 -1.17
N SER A 90 14.35 -17.51 0.06
CA SER A 90 14.71 -18.25 1.27
C SER A 90 13.95 -19.57 1.40
N LYS A 91 12.70 -19.62 0.93
CA LYS A 91 11.90 -20.86 0.92
C LYS A 91 12.50 -21.91 -0.01
N GLU A 92 12.86 -21.52 -1.24
CA GLU A 92 13.55 -22.39 -2.20
C GLU A 92 14.89 -22.90 -1.62
N LEU A 93 15.65 -22.02 -0.96
CA LEU A 93 16.91 -22.40 -0.34
C LEU A 93 16.73 -23.39 0.83
N SER A 94 15.68 -23.22 1.65
CA SER A 94 15.35 -24.18 2.71
C SER A 94 14.89 -25.52 2.18
N GLU A 95 14.10 -25.56 1.10
CA GLU A 95 13.67 -26.80 0.44
C GLU A 95 14.88 -27.56 -0.13
N LEU A 96 15.81 -26.86 -0.79
CA LEU A 96 17.08 -27.44 -1.27
C LEU A 96 17.98 -27.94 -0.13
N LYS A 97 17.98 -27.25 1.01
CA LYS A 97 18.75 -27.63 2.20
C LYS A 97 18.13 -28.84 2.91
N GLU A 98 16.81 -28.92 3.01
CA GLU A 98 16.08 -30.09 3.49
C GLU A 98 16.28 -31.31 2.58
N GLN A 99 16.28 -31.11 1.25
CA GLN A 99 16.58 -32.18 0.29
C GLN A 99 18.02 -32.74 0.45
N LYS A 100 18.99 -31.87 0.74
CA LYS A 100 20.37 -32.31 1.03
C LYS A 100 20.53 -32.95 2.40
N ILE A 101 19.83 -32.46 3.43
CA ILE A 101 19.87 -33.03 4.78
C ILE A 101 19.14 -34.40 4.83
N SER A 102 18.05 -34.56 4.09
CA SER A 102 17.29 -35.83 3.98
C SER A 102 18.05 -36.92 3.23
N THR A 103 18.89 -36.56 2.26
CA THR A 103 19.83 -37.49 1.57
C THR A 103 20.90 -38.03 2.54
N SER A 104 21.33 -37.26 3.53
CA SER A 104 22.27 -37.71 4.57
C SER A 104 21.60 -38.36 5.79
N ARG A 105 20.28 -38.20 5.98
CA ARG A 105 19.52 -38.70 7.14
C ARG A 105 18.66 -39.94 6.84
N THR A 106 18.70 -40.47 5.61
CA THR A 106 17.93 -41.65 5.18
C THR A 106 18.24 -42.93 5.96
N VAL A 107 19.28 -42.93 6.81
CA VAL A 107 19.67 -44.09 7.63
C VAL A 107 18.88 -44.19 8.95
N PHE A 108 18.18 -43.14 9.45
CA PHE A 108 17.74 -43.15 10.86
C PHE A 108 16.26 -42.93 11.22
N THR A 109 15.35 -42.50 10.33
CA THR A 109 13.99 -42.09 10.79
C THR A 109 12.88 -42.43 9.78
N THR A 110 12.54 -43.70 9.63
CA THR A 110 11.52 -44.19 8.69
C THR A 110 10.06 -44.07 9.18
N GLN A 111 9.81 -43.61 10.41
CA GLN A 111 8.48 -43.75 11.03
C GLN A 111 7.72 -42.44 11.29
N GLU A 112 8.39 -41.31 11.52
CA GLU A 112 7.73 -40.01 11.74
C GLU A 112 7.46 -39.21 10.44
N SER A 113 8.15 -39.55 9.35
CA SER A 113 8.15 -38.78 8.10
C SER A 113 6.91 -38.95 7.21
N LYS A 114 6.08 -39.97 7.45
CA LYS A 114 4.90 -40.23 6.60
C LYS A 114 3.74 -39.27 6.89
N ILE A 115 3.56 -38.85 8.14
CA ILE A 115 2.44 -37.99 8.54
C ILE A 115 2.72 -36.52 8.15
N GLU A 116 3.97 -36.08 8.23
CA GLU A 116 4.39 -34.71 7.86
C GLU A 116 4.43 -34.50 6.33
N ALA A 117 4.86 -35.53 5.57
CA ALA A 117 4.94 -35.46 4.11
C ALA A 117 3.55 -35.45 3.44
N GLU A 118 2.56 -36.16 4.01
CA GLU A 118 1.20 -36.19 3.47
C GLU A 118 0.42 -34.88 3.75
N PHE A 119 0.79 -34.15 4.81
CA PHE A 119 0.21 -32.85 5.17
C PHE A 119 0.79 -31.70 4.33
N GLN A 120 2.09 -31.76 4.01
CA GLN A 120 2.78 -30.82 3.12
C GLN A 120 2.26 -30.88 1.68
N ASP A 121 2.03 -32.08 1.15
CA ASP A 121 1.65 -32.28 -0.26
C ASP A 121 0.21 -31.82 -0.56
N ARG A 122 -0.71 -31.95 0.40
CA ARG A 122 -2.08 -31.41 0.26
C ARG A 122 -2.16 -29.88 0.40
N MET A 123 -1.18 -29.25 1.07
CA MET A 123 -1.17 -27.80 1.29
C MET A 123 -0.70 -27.01 0.04
N SER A 124 0.12 -27.63 -0.83
CA SER A 124 0.69 -26.99 -2.03
C SER A 124 -0.35 -26.79 -3.15
N THR A 125 -1.34 -27.69 -3.26
CA THR A 125 -2.34 -27.67 -4.34
C THR A 125 -3.41 -26.60 -4.11
N VAL A 126 -3.77 -26.33 -2.85
CA VAL A 126 -4.72 -25.26 -2.48
C VAL A 126 -4.11 -23.86 -2.67
N TYR A 127 -2.79 -23.74 -2.57
CA TYR A 127 -2.04 -22.48 -2.69
C TYR A 127 -2.01 -21.90 -4.12
N SER A 128 -2.18 -22.72 -5.16
CA SER A 128 -2.09 -22.26 -6.56
C SER A 128 -3.40 -21.69 -7.10
N ARG A 129 -4.56 -22.03 -6.53
CA ARG A 129 -5.87 -21.50 -6.98
C ARG A 129 -6.21 -20.12 -6.41
N THR A 130 -5.57 -19.68 -5.34
CA THR A 130 -5.80 -18.36 -4.69
C THR A 130 -4.96 -17.22 -5.28
N LYS A 131 -3.97 -17.52 -6.14
CA LYS A 131 -3.09 -16.54 -6.79
C LYS A 131 -3.79 -15.41 -7.57
N PRO A 132 -4.82 -15.65 -8.41
CA PRO A 132 -5.38 -14.58 -9.24
C PRO A 132 -6.10 -13.50 -8.42
N VAL A 133 -6.80 -13.90 -7.35
CA VAL A 133 -7.49 -12.97 -6.44
C VAL A 133 -6.49 -12.11 -5.65
N PHE A 134 -5.34 -12.70 -5.30
CA PHE A 134 -4.28 -11.99 -4.61
C PHE A 134 -3.67 -10.87 -5.48
N TYR A 135 -3.28 -11.19 -6.72
CA TYR A 135 -2.67 -10.20 -7.63
C TYR A 135 -3.63 -9.11 -8.07
N SER A 136 -4.90 -9.45 -8.35
CA SER A 136 -5.91 -8.45 -8.70
C SER A 136 -6.16 -7.48 -7.55
N ARG A 137 -6.25 -8.00 -6.32
CA ARG A 137 -6.39 -7.18 -5.12
C ARG A 137 -5.18 -6.29 -4.89
N LEU A 138 -3.97 -6.82 -5.01
CA LEU A 138 -2.73 -6.04 -4.90
C LEU A 138 -2.69 -4.91 -5.95
N PHE A 139 -3.06 -5.21 -7.20
CA PHE A 139 -3.13 -4.20 -8.26
C PHE A 139 -4.11 -3.08 -7.91
N VAL A 140 -5.34 -3.42 -7.52
CA VAL A 140 -6.37 -2.45 -7.13
C VAL A 140 -5.93 -1.62 -5.92
N GLU A 141 -5.37 -2.27 -4.90
CA GLU A 141 -4.95 -1.65 -3.65
C GLU A 141 -3.76 -0.69 -3.80
N VAL A 142 -3.00 -0.79 -4.90
CA VAL A 142 -1.85 0.07 -5.23
C VAL A 142 -2.22 1.11 -6.29
N PHE A 143 -2.86 0.68 -7.38
CA PHE A 143 -3.14 1.51 -8.55
C PHE A 143 -4.16 2.61 -8.26
N ILE A 144 -5.27 2.29 -7.57
CA ILE A 144 -6.31 3.28 -7.27
C ILE A 144 -5.76 4.44 -6.42
N PRO A 145 -5.06 4.20 -5.28
CA PRO A 145 -4.49 5.29 -4.51
C PRO A 145 -3.49 6.15 -5.28
N LEU A 146 -2.68 5.55 -6.15
CA LEU A 146 -1.73 6.26 -7.01
C LEU A 146 -2.44 7.23 -7.95
N VAL A 147 -3.46 6.75 -8.68
CA VAL A 147 -4.24 7.57 -9.62
C VAL A 147 -4.94 8.71 -8.89
N ILE A 148 -5.59 8.44 -7.76
CA ILE A 148 -6.29 9.45 -6.96
C ILE A 148 -5.31 10.52 -6.44
N ALA A 149 -4.14 10.11 -5.95
CA ALA A 149 -3.13 11.03 -5.45
C ALA A 149 -2.58 11.94 -6.55
N ILE A 150 -2.21 11.36 -7.70
CA ILE A 150 -1.72 12.14 -8.86
C ILE A 150 -2.79 13.15 -9.30
N TYR A 151 -4.04 12.71 -9.42
CA TYR A 151 -5.14 13.61 -9.76
C TYR A 151 -5.31 14.72 -8.73
N SER A 152 -5.22 14.41 -7.44
CA SER A 152 -5.33 15.39 -6.35
C SER A 152 -4.21 16.44 -6.38
N ILE A 153 -2.96 16.01 -6.61
CA ILE A 153 -1.81 16.92 -6.77
C ILE A 153 -2.07 17.86 -7.96
N VAL A 154 -2.43 17.32 -9.12
CA VAL A 154 -2.70 18.13 -10.32
C VAL A 154 -3.87 19.09 -10.10
N ALA A 155 -4.94 18.63 -9.45
CA ALA A 155 -6.11 19.46 -9.15
C ALA A 155 -5.76 20.61 -8.22
N THR A 156 -4.93 20.37 -7.21
CA THR A 156 -4.55 21.36 -6.20
C THR A 156 -3.52 22.35 -6.77
N SER A 157 -2.56 21.89 -7.59
CA SER A 157 -1.51 22.75 -8.18
C SER A 157 -1.99 23.60 -9.36
N ARG A 158 -3.07 23.21 -10.05
CA ARG A 158 -3.64 23.97 -11.18
C ARG A 158 -4.78 24.89 -10.76
N LEU A 159 -5.01 25.05 -9.47
CA LEU A 159 -6.13 25.84 -8.99
C LEU A 159 -5.79 27.33 -9.15
N ASP A 160 -6.46 27.97 -10.10
CA ASP A 160 -6.30 29.41 -10.31
C ASP A 160 -7.08 30.16 -9.22
N VAL A 161 -6.34 30.56 -8.19
CA VAL A 161 -6.89 31.25 -7.02
C VAL A 161 -7.53 32.58 -7.41
N THR A 162 -7.08 33.21 -8.48
CA THR A 162 -7.59 34.51 -8.95
C THR A 162 -9.07 34.44 -9.37
N VAL A 163 -9.49 33.29 -9.92
CA VAL A 163 -10.88 33.05 -10.36
C VAL A 163 -11.84 32.98 -9.17
N LEU A 164 -11.36 32.57 -7.99
CA LEU A 164 -12.16 32.47 -6.77
C LEU A 164 -12.51 33.83 -6.14
N PHE A 165 -11.72 34.88 -6.42
CA PHE A 165 -11.96 36.23 -5.89
C PHE A 165 -12.65 37.17 -6.90
N THR A 166 -12.90 36.69 -8.12
CA THR A 166 -13.54 37.48 -9.20
C THR A 166 -14.97 37.05 -9.51
N SER A 167 -15.48 36.01 -8.83
CA SER A 167 -16.87 35.53 -8.90
C SER A 167 -17.69 36.05 -7.72
#